data_AF-A0A644UKU4-F1
#
_entry.id   AF-A0A644UKU4-F1
#
_cell.length_a   1.000
_cell.length_b   1.000
_cell.length_c   1.000
_cell.angle_alpha   90.00
_cell.angle_beta   90.00
_cell.angle_gamma   90.00
#
_symmetry.space_group_name_H-M   'P 1'
#
loop_
_entity.id
_entity.type
_entity.pdbx_description
1 polymer ?
#
loop_
_entity_poly.entity_id
_entity_poly.type
_entity_poly.pdbx_seq_one_letter_code
_entity_poly.pdbx_strand_id
1 'polypeptide(L)'
;MRTCSFPVRSLGSALPAAPDASVLSSWIMSRYGRETDLITWHIETTLKDQLPAVEYPAAGGGFYADRLLDAFTNVRDGAIFREFDVDPAAIHADIELVNGLRKHCWWSLPAPSGLDVRDEYFGDTEECAASLSEAFGSVCRLMRDAGIAGHILTTDAPNEEELADLSGKKFLWAVPDPYLEMVLEYQRDVVVSREKTAQLSDLLDSYDIRRVYVCDPDADSLTTVLGSFDPEYIFVCGVGPKEERRSYWEHLAEITVRRDL
;
A
#
# COMPACT_ATOMS: atom_id res chain seq x y z
N MET A 1 -31.42 4.92 -16.20
CA MET A 1 -30.25 5.49 -15.51
C MET A 1 -30.16 5.02 -14.07
N ARG A 2 -29.26 4.07 -13.81
CA ARG A 2 -28.85 3.71 -12.44
C ARG A 2 -27.53 4.44 -12.15
N THR A 3 -27.43 5.04 -10.96
CA THR A 3 -26.15 5.59 -10.49
C THR A 3 -25.30 4.45 -9.94
N CYS A 4 -24.08 4.32 -10.46
CA CYS A 4 -23.06 3.40 -9.98
C CYS A 4 -22.15 4.14 -8.98
N SER A 5 -22.01 3.57 -7.79
CA SER A 5 -21.02 3.94 -6.78
C SER A 5 -19.99 2.82 -6.68
N PHE A 6 -18.76 3.17 -6.32
CA PHE A 6 -17.65 2.23 -6.30
C PHE A 6 -17.01 2.19 -4.91
N PRO A 7 -16.65 1.01 -4.39
CA PRO A 7 -15.90 0.91 -3.15
C PRO A 7 -14.56 1.63 -3.25
N VAL A 8 -14.21 2.41 -2.22
CA VAL A 8 -12.92 3.10 -2.11
C VAL A 8 -11.91 2.22 -1.41
N ARG A 9 -10.74 2.00 -2.03
CA ARG A 9 -9.57 1.36 -1.42
C ARG A 9 -8.41 2.34 -1.33
N SER A 10 -7.79 2.44 -0.16
CA SER A 10 -6.53 3.16 -0.03
C SER A 10 -5.36 2.28 -0.49
N LEU A 11 -4.42 2.88 -1.21
CA LEU A 11 -3.10 2.31 -1.52
C LEU A 11 -2.03 2.73 -0.51
N GLY A 12 -2.43 3.35 0.61
CA GLY A 12 -1.56 3.93 1.62
C GLY A 12 -1.63 5.45 1.64
N SER A 13 -0.59 6.09 2.18
CA SER A 13 -0.47 7.55 2.19
C SER A 13 0.97 7.98 1.94
N ALA A 14 1.12 9.13 1.29
CA ALA A 14 2.38 9.83 1.23
C ALA A 14 2.78 10.30 2.64
N LEU A 15 4.08 10.59 2.83
CA LEU A 15 4.55 11.22 4.06
C LEU A 15 3.79 12.55 4.27
N PRO A 16 3.06 12.69 5.40
CA PRO A 16 2.34 13.93 5.71
C PRO A 16 3.26 15.15 5.70
N ALA A 17 2.70 16.32 5.38
CA ALA A 17 3.38 17.58 5.67
C ALA A 17 3.77 17.65 7.16
N ALA A 18 4.88 18.34 7.45
CA ALA A 18 5.39 18.44 8.81
C ALA A 18 4.28 18.95 9.76
N PRO A 19 4.00 18.23 10.86
CA PRO A 19 2.91 18.63 11.75
C PRO A 19 3.26 19.94 12.47
N ASP A 20 2.24 20.75 12.73
CA ASP A 20 2.39 21.89 13.63
C ASP A 20 2.80 21.39 15.04
N ALA A 21 3.72 22.11 15.68
CA ALA A 21 4.28 21.72 16.97
C ALA A 21 3.22 21.59 18.07
N SER A 22 2.15 22.40 18.03
CA SER A 22 1.05 22.33 19.00
C SER A 22 0.20 21.08 18.83
N VAL A 23 0.01 20.63 17.58
CA VAL A 23 -0.71 19.39 17.25
C VAL A 23 0.09 18.19 17.74
N LEU A 24 1.39 18.16 17.42
CA LEU A 24 2.27 17.06 17.85
C LEU A 24 2.38 17.01 19.39
N SER A 25 2.52 18.16 20.05
CA SER A 25 2.58 18.24 21.52
C SER A 25 1.32 17.68 22.17
N SER A 26 0.15 18.07 21.66
CA SER A 26 -1.14 17.60 22.15
C SER A 26 -1.30 16.09 21.95
N TRP A 27 -0.82 15.57 20.82
CA TRP A 27 -0.80 14.13 20.56
C TRP A 27 0.13 13.36 21.50
N ILE A 28 1.37 13.83 21.71
CA ILE A 28 2.31 13.23 22.65
C ILE A 28 1.70 13.17 24.06
N MET A 29 1.06 14.26 24.51
CA MET A 29 0.38 14.29 25.81
C MET A 29 -0.75 13.25 25.90
N SER A 30 -1.50 13.02 24.83
CA SER A 30 -2.56 12.00 24.79
C SER A 30 -2.05 10.56 24.90
N ARG A 31 -0.74 10.34 24.68
CA ARG A 31 -0.06 9.05 24.70
C ARG A 31 0.91 8.90 25.87
N TYR A 32 0.74 9.70 26.93
CA TYR A 32 1.62 9.66 28.10
C TYR A 32 1.85 8.23 28.61
N GLY A 33 3.13 7.86 28.77
CA GLY A 33 3.54 6.53 29.23
C GLY A 33 3.64 5.46 28.12
N ARG A 34 3.49 5.84 26.84
CA ARG A 34 3.73 4.96 25.69
C ARG A 34 4.90 5.46 24.87
N GLU A 35 5.74 4.54 24.43
CA GLU A 35 6.77 4.84 23.43
C GLU A 35 6.08 5.20 22.11
N THR A 36 6.54 6.28 21.50
CA THR A 36 5.92 6.80 20.28
C THR A 36 6.93 7.66 19.54
N ASP A 37 6.87 7.63 18.21
CA ASP A 37 7.74 8.42 17.32
C ASP A 37 6.93 9.04 16.18
N LEU A 38 7.64 9.69 15.25
CA LEU A 38 7.00 10.33 14.09
C LEU A 38 6.38 9.33 13.13
N ILE A 39 6.96 8.13 12.96
CA ILE A 39 6.36 7.08 12.13
C ILE A 39 5.01 6.66 12.72
N THR A 40 4.97 6.46 14.04
CA THR A 40 3.75 6.14 14.78
C THR A 40 2.67 7.22 14.61
N TRP A 41 3.07 8.50 14.65
CA TRP A 41 2.19 9.63 14.36
C TRP A 41 1.65 9.57 12.92
N HIS A 42 2.53 9.33 11.94
CA HIS A 42 2.16 9.24 10.54
C HIS A 42 1.17 8.10 10.27
N ILE A 43 1.38 6.92 10.85
CA ILE A 43 0.44 5.79 10.76
C ILE A 43 -0.94 6.18 11.30
N GLU A 44 -1.00 6.70 12.53
CA GLU A 44 -2.27 7.01 13.16
C GLU A 44 -3.03 8.11 12.41
N THR A 45 -2.34 9.19 12.07
CA THR A 45 -2.99 10.37 11.47
C THR A 45 -3.48 10.07 10.06
N THR A 46 -2.66 9.41 9.22
CA THR A 46 -3.04 9.07 7.85
C THR A 46 -4.16 8.02 7.80
N LEU A 47 -4.16 7.06 8.73
CA LEU A 47 -5.24 6.09 8.82
C LEU A 47 -6.54 6.77 9.28
N LYS A 48 -6.49 7.64 10.30
CA LYS A 48 -7.67 8.37 10.79
C LYS A 48 -8.31 9.24 9.72
N ASP A 49 -7.51 9.84 8.84
CA ASP A 49 -8.02 10.64 7.71
C ASP A 49 -8.82 9.80 6.69
N GLN A 50 -8.54 8.49 6.60
CA GLN A 50 -9.24 7.56 5.70
C GLN A 50 -10.57 7.04 6.26
N LEU A 51 -10.65 6.79 7.57
CA LEU A 51 -11.77 6.07 8.19
C LEU A 51 -13.18 6.61 7.89
N PRO A 52 -13.41 7.92 7.71
CA PRO A 52 -14.74 8.44 7.40
C PRO A 52 -15.27 8.08 6.00
N ALA A 53 -14.39 7.89 5.01
CA ALA A 53 -14.77 7.82 3.60
C ALA A 53 -14.24 6.58 2.85
N VAL A 54 -13.24 5.88 3.41
CA VAL A 54 -12.59 4.73 2.75
C VAL A 54 -13.14 3.41 3.28
N GLU A 55 -13.69 2.58 2.39
CA GLU A 55 -14.24 1.26 2.76
C GLU A 55 -13.13 0.25 3.11
N TYR A 56 -12.05 0.26 2.33
CA TYR A 56 -10.86 -0.58 2.50
C TYR A 56 -9.63 0.29 2.79
N PRO A 57 -9.46 0.77 4.05
CA PRO A 57 -8.33 1.60 4.41
C PRO A 57 -7.02 0.79 4.45
N ALA A 58 -5.91 1.52 4.33
CA ALA A 58 -4.56 0.98 4.44
C ALA A 58 -3.70 1.88 5.34
N ALA A 59 -3.04 1.26 6.32
CA ALA A 59 -1.99 1.93 7.09
C ALA A 59 -0.69 2.02 6.29
N GLY A 60 0.23 2.90 6.69
CA GLY A 60 1.56 2.99 6.09
C GLY A 60 1.61 3.71 4.75
N GLY A 61 2.58 3.32 3.93
CA GLY A 61 3.05 4.01 2.73
C GLY A 61 4.58 4.07 2.72
N GLY A 62 5.16 4.83 1.78
CA GLY A 62 6.62 4.90 1.61
C GLY A 62 7.39 5.34 2.87
N PHE A 63 6.78 6.15 3.75
CA PHE A 63 7.40 6.59 5.01
C PHE A 63 7.61 5.46 6.03
N TYR A 64 7.04 4.27 5.80
CA TYR A 64 7.22 3.11 6.67
C TYR A 64 8.51 2.33 6.36
N ALA A 65 9.25 2.72 5.31
CA ALA A 65 10.54 2.12 4.96
C ALA A 65 11.50 2.09 6.14
N ASP A 66 11.67 3.22 6.84
CA ASP A 66 12.58 3.35 7.97
C ASP A 66 12.25 2.33 9.09
N ARG A 67 10.95 2.13 9.38
CA ARG A 67 10.52 1.15 10.37
C ARG A 67 10.80 -0.29 9.93
N LEU A 68 10.63 -0.60 8.64
CA LEU A 68 10.99 -1.91 8.10
C LEU A 68 12.49 -2.17 8.24
N LEU A 69 13.32 -1.17 7.92
CA LEU A 69 14.77 -1.26 8.08
C LEU A 69 15.17 -1.43 9.55
N ASP A 70 14.53 -0.70 10.48
CA ASP A 70 14.75 -0.88 11.92
C ASP A 70 14.35 -2.29 12.40
N ALA A 71 13.31 -2.88 11.80
CA ALA A 71 12.90 -4.24 12.09
C ALA A 71 13.90 -5.28 11.54
N PHE A 72 14.74 -4.92 10.58
CA PHE A 72 15.83 -5.76 10.09
C PHE A 72 17.09 -5.51 10.93
N THR A 73 17.28 -6.34 11.96
CA THR A 73 18.31 -6.15 13.02
C THR A 73 19.76 -6.02 12.54
N ASN A 74 20.06 -6.46 11.32
CA ASN A 74 21.40 -6.45 10.71
C ASN A 74 21.55 -5.42 9.58
N VAL A 75 20.64 -4.44 9.52
CA VAL A 75 20.77 -3.25 8.67
C VAL A 75 21.21 -2.07 9.52
N ARG A 76 22.23 -1.33 9.08
CA ARG A 76 22.68 -0.07 9.69
C ARG A 76 22.97 0.95 8.61
N ASP A 77 22.42 2.15 8.74
CA ASP A 77 22.60 3.25 7.77
C ASP A 77 22.32 2.79 6.32
N GLY A 78 21.27 1.97 6.16
CA GLY A 78 20.85 1.39 4.88
C GLY A 78 21.79 0.32 4.33
N ALA A 79 22.76 -0.20 5.09
CA ALA A 79 23.68 -1.25 4.66
C ALA A 79 23.54 -2.52 5.52
N ILE A 80 23.57 -3.66 4.85
CA ILE A 80 23.52 -4.99 5.48
C ILE A 80 24.95 -5.40 5.83
N PHE A 81 25.18 -5.76 7.09
CA PHE A 81 26.50 -6.20 7.54
C PHE A 81 26.52 -7.67 8.02
N ARG A 82 25.36 -8.34 8.03
CA ARG A 82 25.12 -9.77 8.29
C ARG A 82 23.80 -10.22 7.66
N GLU A 83 23.54 -11.53 7.60
CA GLU A 83 22.25 -12.09 7.19
C GLU A 83 21.06 -11.37 7.85
N PHE A 84 19.97 -11.18 7.12
CA PHE A 84 18.78 -10.52 7.66
C PHE A 84 18.17 -11.35 8.80
N ASP A 85 17.79 -10.65 9.86
CA ASP A 85 16.95 -11.20 10.93
C ASP A 85 15.92 -10.14 11.33
N VAL A 86 14.73 -10.60 11.68
CA VAL A 86 13.56 -9.75 11.93
C VAL A 86 13.37 -9.60 13.42
N ASP A 87 13.29 -8.37 13.94
CA ASP A 87 12.83 -8.08 15.29
C ASP A 87 11.30 -7.86 15.30
N PRO A 88 10.50 -8.81 15.83
CA PRO A 88 9.07 -8.65 15.98
C PRO A 88 8.65 -7.42 16.79
N ALA A 89 9.46 -7.04 17.77
CA ALA A 89 9.09 -5.99 18.72
C ALA A 89 9.02 -4.61 18.02
N ALA A 90 9.84 -4.39 17.01
CA ALA A 90 9.90 -3.13 16.26
C ALA A 90 8.56 -2.76 15.60
N ILE A 91 7.79 -3.75 15.15
CA ILE A 91 6.53 -3.54 14.40
C ILE A 91 5.27 -3.84 15.21
N HIS A 92 5.38 -4.55 16.35
CA HIS A 92 4.21 -5.00 17.11
C HIS A 92 3.34 -3.85 17.62
N ALA A 93 3.96 -2.79 18.15
CA ALA A 93 3.25 -1.62 18.66
C ALA A 93 2.46 -0.89 17.55
N ASP A 94 3.00 -0.84 16.34
CA ASP A 94 2.34 -0.25 15.18
C ASP A 94 1.13 -1.09 14.74
N ILE A 95 1.25 -2.42 14.77
CA ILE A 95 0.15 -3.34 14.48
C ILE A 95 -0.98 -3.20 15.51
N GLU A 96 -0.65 -3.15 16.80
CA GLU A 96 -1.63 -2.94 17.88
C GLU A 96 -2.37 -1.61 17.70
N LEU A 97 -1.65 -0.54 17.37
CA LEU A 97 -2.24 0.76 17.08
C LEU A 97 -3.23 0.68 15.92
N VAL A 98 -2.83 0.10 14.79
CA VAL A 98 -3.70 -0.02 13.60
C VAL A 98 -4.92 -0.88 13.90
N ASN A 99 -4.76 -2.02 14.57
CA ASN A 99 -5.87 -2.87 14.97
C ASN A 99 -6.83 -2.21 15.97
N GLY A 100 -6.30 -1.32 16.82
CA GLY A 100 -7.10 -0.50 17.73
C GLY A 100 -7.97 0.53 17.01
N LEU A 101 -7.53 1.04 15.87
CA LEU A 101 -8.27 1.99 15.03
C LEU A 101 -9.23 1.29 14.06
N ARG A 102 -8.74 0.26 13.36
CA ARG A 102 -9.48 -0.52 12.37
C ARG A 102 -8.95 -1.94 12.31
N LYS A 103 -9.76 -2.90 12.79
CA LYS A 103 -9.47 -4.33 12.63
C LYS A 103 -9.40 -4.71 11.16
N HIS A 104 -8.52 -5.66 10.84
CA HIS A 104 -8.35 -6.20 9.49
C HIS A 104 -8.01 -5.12 8.44
N CYS A 105 -7.29 -4.07 8.86
CA CYS A 105 -6.73 -3.09 7.95
C CYS A 105 -5.69 -3.76 7.02
N TRP A 106 -5.53 -3.22 5.82
CA TRP A 106 -4.38 -3.55 4.97
C TRP A 106 -3.20 -2.65 5.34
N TRP A 107 -2.00 -3.02 4.91
CA TRP A 107 -0.80 -2.22 5.12
C TRP A 107 -0.08 -1.95 3.82
N SER A 108 0.18 -0.69 3.51
CA SER A 108 0.97 -0.26 2.36
C SER A 108 2.44 -0.19 2.74
N LEU A 109 3.27 -0.90 1.98
CA LEU A 109 4.72 -1.00 2.20
C LEU A 109 5.45 -0.74 0.87
N PRO A 110 6.62 -0.07 0.89
CA PRO A 110 7.55 -0.19 -0.21
C PRO A 110 7.93 -1.67 -0.39
N ALA A 111 8.01 -2.13 -1.64
CA ALA A 111 8.54 -3.46 -1.94
C ALA A 111 10.03 -3.56 -1.56
N PRO A 112 10.61 -4.77 -1.45
CA PRO A 112 12.04 -4.95 -1.14
C PRO A 112 12.97 -4.07 -1.98
N SER A 113 12.79 -4.05 -3.31
CA SER A 113 13.51 -3.18 -4.25
C SER A 113 13.43 -1.69 -3.92
N GLY A 114 12.34 -1.24 -3.29
CA GLY A 114 12.11 0.14 -2.90
C GLY A 114 12.74 0.55 -1.56
N LEU A 115 13.40 -0.37 -0.85
CA LEU A 115 14.05 -0.10 0.44
C LEU A 115 15.49 0.44 0.31
N ASP A 116 16.06 0.43 -0.89
CA ASP A 116 17.41 0.95 -1.22
C ASP A 116 18.51 0.44 -0.26
N VAL A 117 18.48 -0.86 0.02
CA VAL A 117 19.43 -1.50 0.94
C VAL A 117 20.72 -1.86 0.20
N ARG A 118 21.86 -1.42 0.74
CA ARG A 118 23.19 -1.69 0.20
C ARG A 118 23.76 -3.00 0.73
N ASP A 119 24.29 -3.83 -0.17
CA ASP A 119 24.99 -5.06 0.18
C ASP A 119 26.46 -4.77 0.56
N GLU A 120 26.78 -4.94 1.85
CA GLU A 120 28.16 -4.93 2.36
C GLU A 120 28.56 -6.29 2.96
N TYR A 121 27.74 -7.34 2.79
CA TYR A 121 27.92 -8.64 3.44
C TYR A 121 28.01 -9.81 2.46
N PHE A 122 27.00 -9.97 1.59
CA PHE A 122 26.91 -11.12 0.69
C PHE A 122 27.95 -11.02 -0.43
N GLY A 123 28.13 -9.81 -0.98
CA GLY A 123 28.99 -9.59 -2.14
C GLY A 123 28.37 -10.15 -3.44
N ASP A 124 27.10 -10.54 -3.39
CA ASP A 124 26.29 -11.07 -4.47
C ASP A 124 24.89 -10.43 -4.39
N THR A 125 24.52 -9.73 -5.45
CA THR A 125 23.27 -8.97 -5.50
C THR A 125 22.03 -9.87 -5.52
N GLU A 126 22.11 -11.04 -6.16
CA GLU A 126 20.99 -11.99 -6.22
C GLU A 126 20.77 -12.64 -4.85
N GLU A 127 21.86 -13.04 -4.17
CA GLU A 127 21.78 -13.60 -2.82
C GLU A 127 21.24 -12.57 -1.81
N CYS A 128 21.71 -11.32 -1.89
CA CYS A 128 21.22 -10.22 -1.07
C CYS A 128 19.72 -9.95 -1.30
N ALA A 129 19.29 -9.91 -2.56
CA ALA A 129 17.88 -9.67 -2.91
C ALA A 129 16.98 -10.80 -2.41
N ALA A 130 17.38 -12.06 -2.60
CA ALA A 130 16.65 -13.22 -2.12
C ALA A 130 16.52 -13.21 -0.58
N SER A 131 17.61 -12.90 0.13
CA SER A 131 17.60 -12.82 1.59
C SER A 131 16.73 -11.68 2.12
N LEU A 132 16.74 -10.51 1.44
CA LEU A 132 15.85 -9.39 1.77
C LEU A 132 14.38 -9.77 1.55
N SER A 133 14.05 -10.41 0.42
CA SER A 133 12.70 -10.87 0.10
C SER A 133 12.18 -11.89 1.13
N GLU A 134 13.01 -12.80 1.61
CA GLU A 134 12.65 -13.77 2.67
C GLU A 134 12.36 -13.06 4.00
N ALA A 135 13.22 -12.13 4.40
CA ALA A 135 13.03 -11.34 5.63
C ALA A 135 11.76 -10.47 5.54
N PHE A 136 11.53 -9.84 4.39
CA PHE A 136 10.33 -9.06 4.11
C PHE A 136 9.05 -9.90 4.16
N GLY A 137 9.07 -11.09 3.54
CA GLY A 137 7.98 -12.05 3.59
C GLY A 137 7.66 -12.50 5.02
N SER A 138 8.70 -12.67 5.85
CA SER A 138 8.60 -12.99 7.27
C SER A 138 7.94 -11.88 8.08
N VAL A 139 8.34 -10.61 7.87
CA VAL A 139 7.67 -9.44 8.43
C VAL A 139 6.19 -9.40 8.04
N CYS A 140 5.88 -9.52 6.75
CA CYS A 140 4.51 -9.50 6.28
C CYS A 140 3.67 -10.62 6.93
N ARG A 141 4.26 -11.81 7.11
CA ARG A 141 3.59 -12.94 7.78
C ARG A 141 3.31 -12.63 9.24
N LEU A 142 4.30 -12.12 9.95
CA LEU A 142 4.16 -11.70 11.34
C LEU A 142 3.03 -10.67 11.50
N MET A 143 2.98 -9.67 10.62
CA MET A 143 1.90 -8.68 10.60
C MET A 143 0.51 -9.33 10.41
N ARG A 144 0.39 -10.32 9.51
CA ARG A 144 -0.87 -11.05 9.30
C ARG A 144 -1.28 -11.88 10.48
N ASP A 145 -0.34 -12.59 11.08
CA ASP A 145 -0.57 -13.43 12.26
C ASP A 145 -1.03 -12.57 13.46
N ALA A 146 -0.60 -11.30 13.50
CA ALA A 146 -1.04 -10.28 14.46
C ALA A 146 -2.32 -9.51 14.04
N GLY A 147 -2.99 -9.88 12.94
CA GLY A 147 -4.33 -9.40 12.58
C GLY A 147 -4.43 -8.45 11.37
N ILE A 148 -3.31 -8.11 10.72
CA ILE A 148 -3.30 -7.36 9.45
C ILE A 148 -3.87 -8.23 8.32
N ALA A 149 -4.77 -7.67 7.51
CA ALA A 149 -5.55 -8.48 6.56
C ALA A 149 -4.77 -8.86 5.28
N GLY A 150 -3.85 -8.00 4.86
CA GLY A 150 -3.12 -8.06 3.60
C GLY A 150 -2.22 -6.84 3.42
N HIS A 151 -1.42 -6.85 2.35
CA HIS A 151 -0.34 -5.88 2.11
C HIS A 151 -0.51 -5.28 0.71
N ILE A 152 -0.32 -3.97 0.58
CA ILE A 152 -0.16 -3.29 -0.71
C ILE A 152 1.33 -3.05 -0.89
N LEU A 153 1.90 -3.48 -2.01
CA LEU A 153 3.31 -3.30 -2.32
C LEU A 153 3.46 -2.24 -3.41
N THR A 154 4.31 -1.25 -3.16
CA THR A 154 4.60 -0.15 -4.08
C THR A 154 6.08 -0.10 -4.41
N THR A 155 6.41 0.08 -5.68
CA THR A 155 7.78 0.32 -6.15
C THR A 155 7.72 0.99 -7.52
N ASP A 156 8.73 1.77 -7.86
CA ASP A 156 8.86 2.40 -9.18
C ASP A 156 9.44 1.42 -10.23
N ALA A 157 10.06 0.33 -9.77
CA ALA A 157 10.74 -0.65 -10.61
C ALA A 157 10.50 -2.07 -10.07
N PRO A 158 9.30 -2.65 -10.31
CA PRO A 158 9.04 -4.03 -9.92
C PRO A 158 9.93 -4.98 -10.72
N ASN A 159 10.24 -6.12 -10.11
CA ASN A 159 10.97 -7.21 -10.74
C ASN A 159 10.21 -8.53 -10.58
N GLU A 160 10.48 -9.48 -11.47
CA GLU A 160 9.76 -10.75 -11.52
C GLU A 160 9.97 -11.62 -10.28
N GLU A 161 11.15 -11.57 -9.68
CA GLU A 161 11.48 -12.37 -8.48
C GLU A 161 10.64 -11.94 -7.28
N GLU A 162 10.59 -10.64 -6.98
CA GLU A 162 9.72 -10.11 -5.93
C GLU A 162 8.24 -10.35 -6.21
N LEU A 163 7.82 -10.20 -7.47
CA LEU A 163 6.44 -10.46 -7.87
C LEU A 163 6.06 -11.92 -7.66
N ALA A 164 6.95 -12.86 -8.00
CA ALA A 164 6.73 -14.28 -7.76
C ALA A 164 6.61 -14.59 -6.27
N ASP A 165 7.57 -14.09 -5.47
CA ASP A 165 7.68 -14.39 -4.04
C ASP A 165 6.58 -13.74 -3.19
N LEU A 166 6.17 -12.51 -3.55
CA LEU A 166 5.20 -11.71 -2.80
C LEU A 166 3.87 -11.59 -3.55
N SER A 167 3.35 -12.74 -4.01
CA SER A 167 2.08 -12.85 -4.74
C SER A 167 0.95 -13.49 -3.93
N GLY A 168 -0.24 -13.50 -4.52
CA GLY A 168 -1.42 -14.20 -3.99
C GLY A 168 -2.38 -13.30 -3.22
N LYS A 169 -3.40 -13.91 -2.59
CA LYS A 169 -4.60 -13.20 -2.07
C LYS A 169 -4.33 -12.23 -0.92
N LYS A 170 -3.10 -12.20 -0.40
CA LYS A 170 -2.68 -11.36 0.74
C LYS A 170 -1.80 -10.19 0.32
N PHE A 171 -1.51 -10.07 -0.97
CA PHE A 171 -0.75 -8.99 -1.56
C PHE A 171 -1.57 -8.34 -2.68
N LEU A 172 -1.32 -7.05 -2.89
CA LEU A 172 -1.77 -6.29 -4.04
C LEU A 172 -0.61 -5.40 -4.48
N TRP A 173 -0.09 -5.64 -5.67
CA TRP A 173 0.92 -4.77 -6.26
C TRP A 173 0.27 -3.56 -6.91
N ALA A 174 0.75 -2.36 -6.52
CA ALA A 174 0.40 -1.09 -7.11
C ALA A 174 1.68 -0.49 -7.72
N VAL A 175 1.83 -0.68 -9.03
CA VAL A 175 3.04 -0.33 -9.80
C VAL A 175 2.72 0.70 -10.88
N PRO A 176 3.72 1.39 -11.45
CA PRO A 176 3.52 2.24 -12.60
C PRO A 176 2.94 1.48 -13.82
N ASP A 177 2.11 2.16 -14.62
CA ASP A 177 1.40 1.54 -15.74
C ASP A 177 2.26 0.78 -16.77
N PRO A 178 3.54 1.15 -17.05
CA PRO A 178 4.39 0.38 -17.94
C PRO A 178 4.66 -1.07 -17.47
N TYR A 179 4.41 -1.39 -16.20
CA TYR A 179 4.64 -2.71 -15.62
C TYR A 179 3.36 -3.53 -15.39
N LEU A 180 2.20 -3.08 -15.90
CA LEU A 180 0.93 -3.79 -15.65
C LEU A 180 0.94 -5.23 -16.17
N GLU A 181 1.47 -5.45 -17.37
CA GLU A 181 1.60 -6.80 -17.95
C GLU A 181 2.44 -7.72 -17.07
N MET A 182 3.62 -7.24 -16.65
CA MET A 182 4.51 -7.98 -15.75
C MET A 182 3.80 -8.38 -14.45
N VAL A 183 3.02 -7.47 -13.86
CA VAL A 183 2.27 -7.76 -12.63
C VAL A 183 1.13 -8.75 -12.89
N LEU A 184 0.46 -8.67 -14.03
CA LEU A 184 -0.66 -9.54 -14.39
C LEU A 184 -0.27 -11.00 -14.63
N GLU A 185 1.02 -11.29 -14.87
CA GLU A 185 1.55 -12.66 -14.86
C GLU A 185 1.46 -13.31 -13.46
N TYR A 186 1.50 -12.51 -12.39
CA TYR A 186 1.58 -12.99 -11.01
C TYR A 186 0.34 -12.69 -10.15
N GLN A 187 -0.50 -11.72 -10.54
CA GLN A 187 -1.75 -11.40 -9.86
C GLN A 187 -2.91 -11.11 -10.83
N ARG A 188 -4.15 -11.36 -10.39
CA ARG A 188 -5.36 -11.12 -11.19
C ARG A 188 -6.08 -9.81 -10.86
N ASP A 189 -5.58 -9.08 -9.88
CA ASP A 189 -6.11 -7.80 -9.46
C ASP A 189 -5.17 -6.74 -10.09
N VAL A 190 -5.69 -5.65 -10.67
CA VAL A 190 -4.84 -4.64 -11.33
C VAL A 190 -5.13 -3.24 -10.82
N VAL A 191 -4.08 -2.48 -10.51
CA VAL A 191 -4.16 -1.06 -10.19
C VAL A 191 -3.74 -0.29 -11.43
N VAL A 192 -4.59 0.59 -11.96
CA VAL A 192 -4.35 1.30 -13.22
C VAL A 192 -4.63 2.79 -13.04
N SER A 193 -3.81 3.66 -13.63
CA SER A 193 -4.11 5.09 -13.65
C SER A 193 -5.34 5.41 -14.49
N ARG A 194 -6.01 6.53 -14.21
CA ARG A 194 -7.14 6.99 -15.03
C ARG A 194 -6.76 7.13 -16.51
N GLU A 195 -5.52 7.55 -16.80
CA GLU A 195 -5.00 7.78 -18.16
C GLU A 195 -4.83 6.48 -18.95
N LYS A 196 -4.72 5.34 -18.26
CA LYS A 196 -4.47 4.03 -18.87
C LYS A 196 -5.65 3.08 -18.82
N THR A 197 -6.80 3.51 -18.33
CA THR A 197 -8.03 2.70 -18.31
C THR A 197 -8.45 2.16 -19.67
N ALA A 198 -8.17 2.87 -20.77
CA ALA A 198 -8.46 2.40 -22.13
C ALA A 198 -7.62 1.18 -22.55
N GLN A 199 -6.47 0.94 -21.92
CA GLN A 199 -5.60 -0.21 -22.23
C GLN A 199 -6.11 -1.52 -21.62
N LEU A 200 -7.08 -1.45 -20.68
CA LEU A 200 -7.61 -2.64 -20.02
C LEU A 200 -8.29 -3.62 -20.98
N SER A 201 -8.88 -3.15 -22.08
CA SER A 201 -9.47 -4.03 -23.10
C SER A 201 -8.41 -4.94 -23.73
N ASP A 202 -7.25 -4.37 -24.06
CA ASP A 202 -6.16 -5.09 -24.69
C ASP A 202 -5.51 -6.07 -23.70
N LEU A 203 -5.42 -5.67 -22.43
CA LEU A 203 -4.93 -6.55 -21.37
C LEU A 203 -5.89 -7.73 -21.11
N LEU A 204 -7.20 -7.54 -21.22
CA LEU A 204 -8.19 -8.61 -21.07
C LEU A 204 -8.08 -9.70 -22.15
N ASP A 205 -7.54 -9.37 -23.33
CA ASP A 205 -7.32 -10.36 -24.40
C ASP A 205 -6.20 -11.36 -24.04
N SER A 206 -5.27 -10.96 -23.15
CA SER A 206 -4.08 -11.74 -22.79
C SER A 206 -4.10 -12.25 -21.34
N TYR A 207 -4.80 -11.57 -20.43
CA TYR A 207 -4.73 -11.82 -18.99
C TYR A 207 -6.13 -11.98 -18.35
N ASP A 208 -6.23 -12.88 -17.36
CA ASP A 208 -7.45 -13.05 -16.55
C ASP A 208 -7.50 -12.01 -15.42
N ILE A 209 -8.10 -10.85 -15.72
CA ILE A 209 -8.28 -9.76 -14.76
C ILE A 209 -9.58 -9.96 -13.96
N ARG A 210 -9.43 -10.18 -12.65
CA ARG A 210 -10.53 -10.35 -11.69
C ARG A 210 -11.08 -9.04 -11.15
N ARG A 211 -10.22 -8.08 -10.82
CA ARG A 211 -10.62 -6.79 -10.24
C ARG A 211 -9.77 -5.66 -10.78
N VAL A 212 -10.39 -4.50 -10.98
CA VAL A 212 -9.73 -3.28 -11.42
C VAL A 212 -9.85 -2.23 -10.34
N TYR A 213 -8.70 -1.67 -9.94
CA TYR A 213 -8.60 -0.52 -9.06
C TYR A 213 -8.17 0.67 -9.91
N VAL A 214 -9.08 1.60 -10.15
CA VAL A 214 -8.78 2.81 -10.93
C VAL A 214 -8.24 3.88 -9.99
N CYS A 215 -6.98 4.26 -10.18
CA CYS A 215 -6.30 5.25 -9.37
C CYS A 215 -6.68 6.67 -9.79
N ASP A 216 -7.06 7.48 -8.80
CA ASP A 216 -7.48 8.89 -8.97
C ASP A 216 -8.45 9.09 -10.15
N PRO A 217 -9.57 8.34 -10.19
CA PRO A 217 -10.46 8.32 -11.33
C PRO A 217 -11.20 9.63 -11.55
N ASP A 218 -11.72 9.77 -12.75
CA ASP A 218 -12.78 10.70 -13.12
C ASP A 218 -13.98 9.93 -13.70
N ALA A 219 -15.05 10.64 -14.08
CA ALA A 219 -16.24 10.01 -14.62
C ALA A 219 -15.98 9.29 -15.97
N ASP A 220 -15.07 9.81 -16.79
CA ASP A 220 -14.78 9.28 -18.11
C ASP A 220 -14.00 7.97 -18.01
N SER A 221 -12.94 7.94 -17.22
CA SER A 221 -12.14 6.73 -16.94
C SER A 221 -12.99 5.61 -16.34
N LEU A 222 -13.89 5.91 -15.38
CA LEU A 222 -14.82 4.93 -14.84
C LEU A 222 -15.84 4.43 -15.87
N THR A 223 -16.33 5.32 -16.74
CA THR A 223 -17.22 4.93 -17.85
C THR A 223 -16.50 3.99 -18.82
N THR A 224 -15.23 4.23 -19.11
CA THR A 224 -14.38 3.35 -19.92
C THR A 224 -14.24 1.96 -19.29
N VAL A 225 -13.91 1.88 -17.99
CA VAL A 225 -13.77 0.58 -17.31
C VAL A 225 -15.11 -0.17 -17.24
N LEU A 226 -16.22 0.53 -17.01
CA LEU A 226 -17.57 -0.05 -17.04
C LEU A 226 -17.98 -0.64 -18.40
N GLY A 227 -17.28 -0.28 -19.48
CA GLY A 227 -17.46 -0.88 -20.80
C GLY A 227 -17.02 -2.35 -20.86
N SER A 228 -16.09 -2.74 -19.98
CA SER A 228 -15.46 -4.08 -19.98
C SER A 228 -15.68 -4.86 -18.68
N PHE A 229 -15.96 -4.19 -17.57
CA PHE A 229 -16.12 -4.80 -16.25
C PHE A 229 -17.49 -4.49 -15.63
N ASP A 230 -18.03 -5.46 -14.89
CA ASP A 230 -19.20 -5.21 -14.05
C ASP A 230 -18.84 -4.34 -12.83
N PRO A 231 -19.76 -3.48 -12.34
CA PRO A 231 -19.48 -2.55 -11.26
C PRO A 231 -18.94 -3.19 -9.97
N GLU A 232 -19.26 -4.45 -9.70
CA GLU A 232 -18.81 -5.18 -8.49
C GLU A 232 -17.32 -5.57 -8.52
N TYR A 233 -16.68 -5.52 -9.69
CA TYR A 233 -15.24 -5.79 -9.88
C TYR A 233 -14.41 -4.51 -9.98
N ILE A 234 -15.05 -3.33 -9.90
CA ILE A 234 -14.40 -2.02 -10.05
C ILE A 234 -14.30 -1.35 -8.68
N PHE A 235 -13.11 -0.87 -8.36
CA PHE A 235 -12.79 -0.12 -7.16
C PHE A 235 -12.18 1.22 -7.57
N VAL A 236 -12.44 2.26 -6.79
CA VAL A 236 -11.69 3.52 -6.89
C VAL A 236 -10.59 3.49 -5.84
N CYS A 237 -9.42 3.99 -6.18
CA CYS A 237 -8.29 4.00 -5.26
C CYS A 237 -7.39 5.21 -5.43
N GLY A 238 -6.42 5.31 -4.53
CA GLY A 238 -5.31 6.23 -4.66
C GLY A 238 -4.46 6.28 -3.40
N VAL A 239 -3.54 7.24 -3.35
CA VAL A 239 -2.59 7.42 -2.25
C VAL A 239 -2.91 8.73 -1.55
N GLY A 240 -3.10 8.67 -0.23
CA GLY A 240 -3.39 9.86 0.57
C GLY A 240 -2.32 10.95 0.36
N PRO A 241 -2.68 12.15 -0.11
CA PRO A 241 -1.71 13.20 -0.44
C PRO A 241 -1.02 13.77 0.82
N LYS A 242 -0.03 14.65 0.65
CA LYS A 242 0.66 15.28 1.80
C LYS A 242 -0.25 16.22 2.60
N GLU A 243 -1.18 16.87 1.91
CA GLU A 243 -2.10 17.90 2.42
C GLU A 243 -3.55 17.54 2.05
N GLU A 244 -4.53 18.13 2.72
CA GLU A 244 -5.97 17.95 2.40
C GLU A 244 -6.45 16.49 2.34
N ARG A 245 -5.76 15.57 3.03
CA ARG A 245 -5.98 14.11 2.97
C ARG A 245 -7.42 13.69 3.16
N ARG A 246 -8.10 14.25 4.16
CA ARG A 246 -9.49 13.91 4.45
C ARG A 246 -10.41 14.30 3.29
N SER A 247 -10.29 15.53 2.79
CA SER A 247 -11.07 16.02 1.66
C SER A 247 -10.81 15.20 0.40
N TYR A 248 -9.57 14.75 0.19
CA TYR A 248 -9.22 13.86 -0.90
C TYR A 248 -9.98 12.52 -0.85
N TRP A 249 -10.04 11.87 0.30
CA TRP A 249 -10.78 10.61 0.44
C TRP A 249 -12.30 10.80 0.33
N GLU A 250 -12.83 11.89 0.90
CA GLU A 250 -14.24 12.26 0.77
C GLU A 250 -14.59 12.51 -0.70
N HIS A 251 -13.74 13.21 -1.45
CA HIS A 251 -13.92 13.42 -2.89
C HIS A 251 -13.95 12.10 -3.67
N LEU A 252 -13.01 11.19 -3.44
CA LEU A 252 -12.99 9.88 -4.09
C LEU A 252 -14.27 9.07 -3.81
N ALA A 253 -14.79 9.12 -2.58
CA ALA A 253 -16.01 8.41 -2.19
C ALA A 253 -17.28 8.97 -2.84
N GLU A 254 -17.27 10.23 -3.27
CA GLU A 254 -18.40 10.90 -3.94
C GLU A 254 -18.45 10.63 -5.45
N ILE A 255 -17.38 10.08 -6.05
CA ILE A 255 -17.34 9.80 -7.48
C ILE A 255 -18.38 8.75 -7.85
N THR A 256 -19.28 9.12 -8.75
CA THR A 256 -20.33 8.24 -9.26
C THR A 256 -20.51 8.42 -10.76
N VAL A 257 -20.96 7.36 -11.43
CA VAL A 257 -21.23 7.37 -12.88
C VAL A 257 -22.68 6.95 -13.13
N ARG A 258 -23.33 7.55 -14.14
CA ARG A 258 -24.66 7.12 -14.58
C ARG A 258 -24.52 6.11 -15.70
N ARG A 259 -25.16 4.95 -15.54
CA ARG A 259 -25.24 3.91 -16.58
C ARG A 259 -26.66 3.78 -17.10
N ASP A 260 -26.78 3.82 -18.42
CA ASP A 260 -27.97 3.36 -19.13
C ASP A 260 -27.87 1.84 -19.29
N LEU A 261 -28.89 1.14 -18.83
CA LEU A 261 -29.00 -0.32 -18.92
C LEU A 261 -29.55 -0.72 -20.29
#